data_AF-A0A0Q5YL47-F1
#
_entry.id   AF-A0A0Q5YL47-F1
#
_cell.length_a   1.000
_cell.length_b   1.000
_cell.length_c   1.000
_cell.angle_alpha   90.00
_cell.angle_beta   90.00
_cell.angle_gamma   90.00
#
_symmetry.space_group_name_H-M   'P 1'
#
loop_
_entity.id
_entity.type
_entity.pdbx_description
1 polymer ?
#
loop_
_entity_poly.entity_id
_entity_poly.type
_entity_poly.pdbx_seq_one_letter_code
_entity_poly.pdbx_strand_id
1 'polypeptide(L)'
;MTDQAREAVQLLLKNRQSDNRQSYLVRGRRYEQLSADDLSRLWAEQMSRWADDSTAFDQRALNDLGVEMGLRQMAPPLEQIAAAREKILAKSGKALAAIFAGYPETK
;
A
#
# COMPACT_ATOMS: atom_id res chain seq x y z
N MET A 1 -7.46 19.81 -8.07
CA MET A 1 -8.07 18.95 -7.02
C MET A 1 -8.65 19.89 -5.98
N THR A 2 -9.95 19.83 -5.68
CA THR A 2 -10.59 20.70 -4.68
C THR A 2 -10.25 20.23 -3.26
N ASP A 3 -10.30 21.11 -2.27
CA ASP A 3 -10.00 20.75 -0.87
C ASP A 3 -10.94 19.65 -0.35
N GLN A 4 -12.20 19.67 -0.78
CA GLN A 4 -13.19 18.61 -0.47
C GLN A 4 -12.79 17.24 -1.03
N ALA A 5 -12.26 17.18 -2.27
CA ALA A 5 -11.80 15.92 -2.85
C ALA A 5 -10.59 15.36 -2.10
N ARG A 6 -9.69 16.25 -1.64
CA ARG A 6 -8.53 15.86 -0.82
C ARG A 6 -8.97 15.30 0.52
N GLU A 7 -9.91 15.95 1.19
CA GLU A 7 -10.44 15.51 2.48
C GLU A 7 -11.16 14.16 2.37
N ALA A 8 -12.00 13.97 1.35
CA ALA A 8 -12.67 12.70 1.08
C ALA A 8 -11.68 11.55 0.87
N VAL A 9 -10.60 11.79 0.11
CA VAL A 9 -9.52 10.80 -0.09
C VAL A 9 -8.81 10.49 1.23
N GLN A 10 -8.49 11.50 2.04
CA GLN A 10 -7.85 11.28 3.34
C GLN A 10 -8.74 10.45 4.27
N LEU A 11 -10.03 10.74 4.32
CA LEU A 11 -11.00 10.00 5.13
C LEU A 11 -11.09 8.54 4.67
N LEU A 12 -11.19 8.31 3.35
CA LEU A 12 -11.20 6.97 2.77
C LEU A 12 -9.94 6.17 3.15
N LEU A 13 -8.77 6.80 3.06
CA LEU A 13 -7.50 6.17 3.42
C LEU A 13 -7.43 5.82 4.91
N LYS A 14 -7.87 6.73 5.80
CA LYS A 14 -7.93 6.50 7.25
C LYS A 14 -8.89 5.36 7.61
N ASN A 15 -10.06 5.32 6.99
CA ASN A 15 -11.04 4.25 7.21
C ASN A 15 -10.45 2.90 6.79
N ARG A 16 -9.86 2.83 5.59
CA ARG A 16 -9.21 1.60 5.09
C ARG A 16 -8.07 1.13 5.99
N GLN A 17 -7.25 2.05 6.51
CA GLN A 17 -6.19 1.70 7.47
C GLN A 17 -6.77 1.12 8.77
N SER A 18 -7.85 1.71 9.27
CA SER A 18 -8.56 1.24 10.48
C SER A 18 -9.17 -0.14 10.27
N ASP A 19 -9.81 -0.37 9.12
CA ASP A 19 -10.39 -1.67 8.75
C ASP A 19 -9.31 -2.74 8.64
N ASN A 20 -8.21 -2.46 7.93
CA ASN A 20 -7.08 -3.38 7.81
C ASN A 20 -6.51 -3.74 9.19
N ARG A 21 -6.33 -2.75 10.07
CA ARG A 21 -5.84 -2.96 11.43
C ARG A 21 -6.78 -3.86 12.23
N GLN A 22 -8.07 -3.53 12.26
CA GLN A 22 -9.06 -4.32 13.00
C GLN A 22 -9.12 -5.75 12.48
N SER A 23 -9.14 -5.91 11.16
CA SER A 23 -9.19 -7.19 10.47
C SER A 23 -7.97 -8.07 10.82
N TYR A 24 -6.77 -7.48 10.87
CA TYR A 24 -5.54 -8.17 11.27
C TYR A 24 -5.58 -8.58 12.76
N LEU A 25 -6.01 -7.69 13.65
CA LEU A 25 -6.09 -7.98 15.08
C LEU A 25 -7.08 -9.11 15.39
N VAL A 26 -8.26 -9.12 14.74
CA VAL A 26 -9.28 -10.17 14.92
C VAL A 26 -8.79 -11.54 14.45
N ARG A 27 -7.99 -11.59 13.37
CA ARG A 27 -7.40 -12.84 12.87
C ARG A 27 -6.19 -13.33 13.68
N GLY A 28 -5.73 -12.52 14.63
CA GLY A 28 -4.49 -12.76 15.37
C GLY A 28 -3.26 -12.20 14.65
N ARG A 29 -2.28 -11.76 15.44
CA ARG A 29 -1.07 -11.10 14.95
C ARG A 29 -0.08 -12.10 14.36
N ARG A 30 -0.38 -12.62 13.17
CA ARG A 30 0.43 -13.63 12.47
C ARG A 30 1.92 -13.31 12.42
N TYR A 31 2.28 -12.03 12.30
CA TYR A 31 3.66 -11.57 12.15
C TYR A 31 4.31 -11.12 13.46
N GLU A 32 3.62 -11.24 14.61
CA GLU A 32 4.12 -10.83 15.93
C GLU A 32 5.49 -11.43 16.28
N GLN A 33 5.71 -12.69 15.92
CA GLN A 33 6.95 -13.40 16.24
C GLN A 33 8.12 -13.09 15.30
N LEU A 34 7.89 -12.33 14.21
CA LEU A 34 8.96 -11.96 13.30
C LEU A 34 9.90 -10.92 13.91
N SER A 35 11.18 -11.01 13.56
CA SER A 35 12.14 -9.94 13.84
C SER A 35 11.79 -8.67 13.06
N ALA A 36 12.32 -7.52 13.48
CA ALA A 36 12.15 -6.25 12.76
C ALA A 36 12.73 -6.33 11.33
N ASP A 37 13.85 -7.03 11.16
CA ASP A 37 14.52 -7.20 9.87
C ASP A 37 13.69 -8.09 8.94
N ASP A 38 13.17 -9.22 9.44
CA ASP A 38 12.30 -10.10 8.65
C ASP A 38 11.00 -9.41 8.25
N LEU A 39 10.41 -8.65 9.16
CA LEU A 39 9.19 -7.89 8.89
C LEU A 39 9.41 -6.85 7.79
N SER A 40 10.52 -6.10 7.87
CA SER A 40 10.91 -5.10 6.87
C SER A 40 11.19 -5.73 5.52
N ARG A 41 11.93 -6.85 5.51
CA ARG A 41 12.27 -7.62 4.30
C ARG A 41 11.03 -8.15 3.58
N LEU A 42 10.12 -8.80 4.31
CA LEU A 42 8.89 -9.36 3.73
C LEU A 42 7.97 -8.25 3.21
N TRP A 43 7.90 -7.12 3.90
CA TRP A 43 7.12 -5.97 3.44
C TRP A 43 7.71 -5.38 2.15
N ALA A 44 9.03 -5.20 2.09
CA ALA A 44 9.72 -4.72 0.89
C ALA A 44 9.55 -5.69 -0.28
N GLU A 45 9.58 -6.99 -0.03
CA GLU A 45 9.33 -8.01 -1.05
C GLU A 45 7.92 -7.91 -1.65
N GLN A 46 6.89 -7.74 -0.81
CA GLN A 46 5.53 -7.54 -1.30
C GLN A 46 5.37 -6.24 -2.08
N MET A 47 6.04 -5.17 -1.68
CA MET A 47 6.08 -3.92 -2.44
C MET A 47 6.71 -4.10 -3.82
N SER A 48 7.82 -4.84 -3.93
CA SER A 48 8.45 -5.15 -5.21
C SER A 48 7.56 -6.02 -6.09
N ARG A 49 6.92 -7.06 -5.53
CA ARG A 49 5.95 -7.89 -6.24
C ARG A 49 4.77 -7.08 -6.78
N TRP A 50 4.27 -6.13 -5.99
CA TRP A 50 3.22 -5.21 -6.45
C TRP A 50 3.70 -4.29 -7.58
N ALA A 51 4.90 -3.75 -7.45
CA ALA A 51 5.51 -2.92 -8.48
C ALA A 51 5.65 -3.67 -9.82
N ASP A 52 5.99 -4.95 -9.77
CA ASP A 52 6.21 -5.83 -10.92
C ASP A 52 4.93 -6.49 -11.49
N ASP A 53 3.74 -6.15 -10.97
CA ASP A 53 2.47 -6.83 -11.32
C ASP A 53 2.56 -8.36 -11.17
N SER A 54 3.34 -8.83 -10.21
CA SER A 54 3.57 -10.24 -9.99
C SER A 54 2.27 -10.94 -9.58
N THR A 55 2.01 -12.11 -10.15
CA THR A 55 0.92 -12.99 -9.69
C THR A 55 1.12 -13.52 -8.27
N ALA A 56 2.34 -13.40 -7.74
CA ALA A 56 2.68 -13.75 -6.36
C ALA A 56 2.47 -12.58 -5.36
N PHE A 57 1.98 -11.43 -5.83
CA PHE A 57 1.61 -10.31 -4.97
C PHE A 57 0.36 -10.67 -4.15
N ASP A 58 0.46 -10.54 -2.84
CA ASP A 58 -0.66 -10.69 -1.92
C ASP A 58 -0.93 -9.36 -1.21
N GLN A 59 -2.02 -8.70 -1.62
CA GLN A 59 -2.45 -7.43 -1.03
C GLN A 59 -2.78 -7.56 0.46
N ARG A 60 -3.34 -8.69 0.91
CA ARG A 60 -3.64 -8.90 2.34
C ARG A 60 -2.34 -9.05 3.12
N ALA A 61 -1.37 -9.81 2.59
CA ALA A 61 -0.06 -9.93 3.22
C ALA A 61 0.64 -8.57 3.35
N LEU A 62 0.64 -7.74 2.29
CA LEU A 62 1.20 -6.39 2.36
C LEU A 62 0.52 -5.51 3.43
N ASN A 63 -0.81 -5.56 3.50
CA ASN A 63 -1.57 -4.81 4.50
C ASN A 63 -1.26 -5.29 5.92
N ASP A 64 -1.27 -6.60 6.16
CA ASP A 64 -1.05 -7.19 7.49
C ASP A 64 0.40 -6.92 7.97
N LEU A 65 1.40 -7.01 7.08
CA LEU A 65 2.78 -6.61 7.35
C LEU A 65 2.87 -5.11 7.70
N GLY A 66 2.20 -4.25 6.93
CA GLY A 66 2.19 -2.81 7.17
C GLY A 66 1.51 -2.43 8.50
N VAL A 67 0.41 -3.11 8.85
CA VAL A 67 -0.25 -2.96 10.15
C VAL A 67 0.69 -3.38 11.28
N GLU A 68 1.36 -4.54 11.17
CA GLU A 68 2.29 -5.01 12.20
C GLU A 68 3.47 -4.04 12.40
N MET A 69 4.04 -3.50 11.31
CA MET A 69 5.07 -2.46 11.39
C MET A 69 4.55 -1.21 12.11
N GLY A 70 3.33 -0.76 11.79
CA GLY A 70 2.69 0.38 12.45
C GLY A 70 2.45 0.16 13.94
N LEU A 71 2.02 -1.05 14.34
CA LEU A 71 1.86 -1.43 15.76
C LEU A 71 3.18 -1.37 16.53
N ARG A 72 4.30 -1.66 15.85
CA ARG A 72 5.67 -1.58 16.41
C ARG A 72 6.34 -0.22 16.24
N GLN A 73 5.63 0.76 15.67
CA GLN A 73 6.16 2.09 15.36
C GLN A 73 7.41 2.04 14.47
N MET A 74 7.49 1.05 13.59
CA MET A 74 8.60 0.90 12.64
C MET A 74 8.34 1.71 11.38
N ALA A 75 9.37 2.42 10.91
CA ALA A 75 9.33 3.08 9.62
C ALA A 75 9.40 2.06 8.48
N PRO A 76 8.65 2.25 7.38
CA PRO A 76 8.83 1.46 6.16
C PRO A 76 10.26 1.59 5.62
N PRO A 77 10.89 0.51 5.12
CA PRO A 77 12.25 0.55 4.58
C PRO A 77 12.28 1.20 3.19
N LEU A 78 12.10 2.53 3.13
CA LEU A 78 11.94 3.27 1.87
C LEU A 78 13.12 3.13 0.92
N GLU A 79 14.34 3.02 1.45
CA GLU A 79 15.57 2.81 0.67
C GLU A 79 15.55 1.46 -0.06
N GLN A 80 15.07 0.40 0.60
CA GLN A 80 15.03 -0.95 0.01
C GLN A 80 14.01 -1.07 -1.12
N ILE A 81 13.03 -0.17 -1.15
CA ILE A 81 11.95 -0.17 -2.16
C ILE A 81 12.08 0.95 -3.19
N ALA A 82 13.21 1.65 -3.29
CA ALA A 82 13.36 2.81 -4.18
C ALA A 82 12.96 2.49 -5.64
N ALA A 83 13.50 1.43 -6.22
CA ALA A 83 13.15 0.99 -7.57
C ALA A 83 11.67 0.58 -7.71
N ALA A 84 11.11 -0.09 -6.70
CA ALA A 84 9.70 -0.45 -6.68
C ALA A 84 8.80 0.79 -6.64
N ARG A 85 9.18 1.82 -5.86
CA ARG A 85 8.45 3.10 -5.78
C ARG A 85 8.40 3.80 -7.13
N GLU A 86 9.51 3.85 -7.87
CA GLU A 86 9.54 4.45 -9.20
C GLU A 86 8.58 3.75 -10.17
N LYS A 87 8.57 2.42 -10.18
CA LYS A 87 7.64 1.62 -11.00
C LYS A 87 6.18 1.90 -10.62
N ILE A 88 5.87 1.92 -9.32
CA ILE A 88 4.51 2.20 -8.83
C ILE A 88 4.05 3.60 -9.25
N LEU A 89 4.92 4.60 -9.13
CA LEU A 89 4.62 5.99 -9.55
C LEU A 89 4.38 6.05 -11.06
N ALA A 90 5.25 5.43 -11.87
CA ALA A 90 5.09 5.38 -13.32
C ALA A 90 3.77 4.71 -13.73
N LYS A 91 3.41 3.60 -13.06
CA LYS A 91 2.14 2.89 -13.31
C LYS A 91 0.93 3.72 -12.90
N SER A 92 0.98 4.39 -11.76
CA SER A 92 -0.10 5.26 -11.27
C SER A 92 -0.32 6.44 -12.21
N GLY A 93 0.76 7.03 -12.74
CA GLY A 93 0.69 8.08 -13.77
C GLY A 93 0.04 7.61 -15.06
N LYS A 94 0.41 6.42 -15.56
CA LYS A 94 -0.22 5.81 -16.74
C LYS A 94 -1.71 5.52 -16.53
N ALA A 95 -2.08 4.99 -15.36
CA ALA A 95 -3.47 4.68 -15.03
C ALA A 95 -4.34 5.95 -14.96
N LEU A 96 -3.83 7.02 -14.32
CA LEU A 96 -4.51 8.32 -14.29
C LEU A 96 -4.67 8.90 -15.70
N ALA A 97 -3.61 8.87 -16.52
CA ALA A 97 -3.66 9.34 -17.90
C ALA A 97 -4.69 8.56 -18.74
N ALA A 98 -4.76 7.23 -18.58
CA ALA A 98 -5.74 6.39 -19.26
C ALA A 98 -7.19 6.71 -18.83
N ILE A 99 -7.42 6.98 -17.54
CA ILE A 99 -8.73 7.42 -17.06
C ILE A 99 -9.10 8.75 -17.74
N PHE A 100 -8.22 9.76 -17.73
CA PHE A 100 -8.52 11.04 -18.37
C PHE A 100 -8.71 10.94 -19.89
N ALA A 101 -8.01 10.03 -20.57
CA ALA A 101 -8.18 9.78 -22.00
C ALA A 101 -9.49 9.02 -22.33
N GLY A 102 -9.98 8.19 -21.42
CA GLY A 102 -11.21 7.41 -21.56
C GLY A 102 -12.50 8.18 -21.27
N TYR A 103 -12.41 9.41 -20.74
CA TYR A 103 -13.52 10.35 -20.64
C TYR A 103 -13.37 11.42 -21.73
N PRO A 104 -13.81 11.19 -22.99
CA PRO A 104 -13.99 12.29 -23.91
C PRO A 104 -15.00 13.24 -23.25
N GLU A 105 -14.64 14.52 -23.16
CA GLU A 105 -15.57 15.55 -22.70
C GLU A 105 -16.90 15.37 -23.45
N THR A 106 -17.94 14.98 -22.73
CA THR A 106 -19.31 15.07 -23.22
C THR A 106 -19.58 16.55 -23.46
N LYS A 107 -19.42 16.98 -24.72
CA LYS A 107 -19.98 18.21 -25.25
C LYS A 107 -21.44 18.02 -25.59
#